data_AF-A0A952I4W8-F1
#
_entry.id   AF-A0A952I4W8-F1
#
_cell.length_a   1.000
_cell.length_b   1.000
_cell.length_c   1.000
_cell.angle_alpha   90.00
_cell.angle_beta   90.00
_cell.angle_gamma   90.00
#
_symmetry.space_group_name_H-M   'P 1'
#
loop_
_entity.id
_entity.type
_entity.pdbx_description
1 polymer ?
#
loop_
_entity_poly.entity_id
_entity_poly.type
_entity_poly.pdbx_seq_one_letter_code
_entity_poly.pdbx_strand_id
1 'polypeptide(L)' 'LAAEFEMDVEKVPSEQAHIKLPWVHTAIGNAKKVLQGIYQHTRPEYLQNYLDEFCYKLNRRYFENDIFDRILIACTLT' A
#
# COMPACT_ATOMS: atom_id res chain seq x y z
N LEU A 1 -20.80 1.25 -7.85
CA LEU A 1 -20.32 2.48 -8.53
C LEU A 1 -19.07 2.92 -7.80
N ALA A 2 -17.91 2.50 -8.30
CA ALA A 2 -16.63 3.00 -7.77
C ALA A 2 -16.64 4.50 -7.99
N ALA A 3 -16.59 5.29 -6.91
CA ALA A 3 -16.25 6.69 -7.05
C ALA A 3 -14.92 6.74 -7.80
N GLU A 4 -14.90 7.39 -8.96
CA GLU A 4 -13.66 7.68 -9.67
C GLU A 4 -12.81 8.51 -8.71
N PHE A 5 -11.81 7.86 -8.11
CA PHE A 5 -10.85 8.54 -7.25
C PHE A 5 -9.96 9.33 -8.19
N GLU A 6 -10.33 10.57 -8.46
CA GLU A 6 -9.51 11.50 -9.21
C GLU A 6 -8.23 11.73 -8.39
N MET A 7 -7.12 11.14 -8.84
CA MET A 7 -5.83 11.31 -8.20
C MET A 7 -5.36 12.74 -8.43
N ASP A 8 -5.62 13.62 -7.47
CA ASP A 8 -5.03 14.96 -7.43
C ASP A 8 -3.53 14.84 -7.13
N VAL A 9 -2.71 14.99 -8.17
CA VAL A 9 -1.25 14.89 -8.08
C VAL A 9 -0.69 16.29 -7.87
N GLU A 10 -0.59 16.71 -6.61
CA GLU A 10 0.06 17.96 -6.21
C GLU A 10 1.47 17.70 -5.67
N LYS A 11 2.47 18.49 -6.09
CA LYS A 11 3.80 18.46 -5.47
C LYS A 11 3.77 19.23 -4.15
N VAL A 12 3.68 18.50 -3.04
CA VAL A 12 3.66 19.10 -1.69
C VAL A 12 5.09 19.40 -1.19
N PRO A 13 5.38 20.64 -0.72
CA PRO A 13 6.64 20.97 -0.05
C PRO A 13 6.84 20.16 1.26
N SER A 14 8.09 19.85 1.62
CA SER A 14 8.41 19.02 2.80
C SER A 14 7.83 19.58 4.11
N GLU A 15 7.83 20.89 4.27
CA GLU A 15 7.30 21.61 5.43
C GLU A 15 5.79 21.38 5.61
N GLN A 16 5.05 21.20 4.51
CA GLN A 16 3.59 21.03 4.51
C GLN A 16 3.16 19.57 4.42
N ALA A 17 4.10 18.64 4.23
CA ALA A 17 3.81 17.22 4.04
C ALA A 17 3.02 16.63 5.22
N HIS A 18 3.33 17.03 6.46
CA HIS A 18 2.62 16.54 7.65
C HIS A 18 1.16 17.00 7.73
N ILE A 19 0.82 18.12 7.09
CA ILE A 19 -0.54 18.69 7.05
C ILE A 19 -1.35 18.01 5.94
N LYS A 20 -0.78 17.91 4.73
CA LYS A 20 -1.44 17.36 3.55
C LYS A 20 -1.47 15.83 3.53
N LEU A 21 -0.47 15.17 4.13
CA LEU A 21 -0.33 13.71 4.20
C LEU A 21 -0.29 13.24 5.66
N PRO A 22 -1.37 13.43 6.43
CA PRO A 22 -1.37 13.14 7.86
C PRO A 22 -1.10 11.66 8.16
N TRP A 23 -1.44 10.74 7.26
CA TRP A 23 -1.28 9.31 7.48
C TRP A 23 0.10 8.75 7.13
N VAL A 24 1.00 9.57 6.57
CA VAL A 24 2.29 9.09 6.04
C VAL A 24 3.16 8.45 7.13
N HIS A 25 3.24 9.08 8.30
CA HIS A 25 4.03 8.57 9.42
C HIS A 25 3.47 7.25 9.96
N THR A 26 2.14 7.07 9.94
CA THR A 26 1.48 5.83 10.34
C THR A 26 1.73 4.73 9.32
N ALA A 27 1.66 5.04 8.02
CA ALA A 27 1.99 4.09 6.96
C ALA A 27 3.44 3.60 7.07
N ILE A 28 4.39 4.51 7.26
CA ILE A 28 5.82 4.17 7.46
C ILE A 28 6.01 3.31 8.72
N GLY A 29 5.35 3.66 9.84
CA GLY A 29 5.40 2.88 11.07
C GLY A 29 4.86 1.46 10.89
N ASN A 30 3.78 1.31 10.13
CA ASN A 30 3.20 0.00 9.81
C ASN A 30 4.10 -0.80 8.86
N ALA A 31 4.68 -0.17 7.84
CA ALA A 31 5.65 -0.81 6.96
C ALA A 31 6.83 -1.38 7.75
N LYS A 32 7.38 -0.61 8.70
CA LYS A 32 8.45 -1.07 9.59
C LYS A 32 8.02 -2.29 10.43
N LYS A 33 6.83 -2.25 11.03
CA LYS A 33 6.29 -3.38 11.81
C LYS A 33 6.10 -4.63 10.95
N VAL A 34 5.60 -4.49 9.73
CA VAL A 34 5.45 -5.59 8.78
C VAL A 34 6.82 -6.18 8.45
N LEU A 35 7.79 -5.32 8.13
CA LEU A 35 9.14 -5.75 7.80
C LEU A 35 9.79 -6.54 8.93
N GLN A 36 9.68 -6.04 10.16
CA GLN A 36 10.27 -6.67 11.36
C GLN A 36 9.49 -7.89 11.85
N GLY A 37 8.17 -7.90 11.66
CA GLY A 37 7.29 -8.94 12.19
C GLY A 37 7.11 -10.14 11.27
N ILE A 38 6.92 -9.89 9.97
CA ILE A 38 6.69 -10.95 8.98
C ILE A 38 8.03 -11.52 8.49
N TYR A 39 8.98 -10.65 8.17
CA TYR A 39 10.27 -11.08 7.64
C TYR A 39 11.32 -11.06 8.74
N GLN A 40 11.56 -12.22 9.34
CA GLN A 40 12.58 -12.38 10.40
C GLN A 40 14.00 -11.98 9.93
N HIS A 41 14.29 -12.14 8.64
CA HIS A 41 15.53 -11.70 8.00
C HIS A 41 15.23 -10.92 6.73
N THR A 42 15.07 -9.61 6.86
CA THR A 42 14.93 -8.71 5.71
C THR A 42 16.25 -8.66 4.94
N ARG A 43 16.29 -9.22 3.72
CA ARG A 43 17.47 -9.08 2.86
C ARG A 43 17.34 -7.82 2.00
N PRO A 44 18.42 -7.05 1.83
CA PRO A 44 18.38 -5.82 1.05
C PRO A 44 18.03 -6.07 -0.42
N GLU A 45 18.42 -7.23 -0.97
CA GLU A 45 18.11 -7.60 -2.37
C GLU A 45 16.60 -7.65 -2.67
N TYR A 46 15.76 -7.93 -1.67
CA TYR A 46 14.31 -8.07 -1.82
C TYR A 46 13.53 -6.88 -1.24
N LEU A 47 14.21 -5.79 -0.88
CA LEU A 47 13.57 -4.66 -0.21
C LEU A 47 12.41 -4.08 -1.04
N GLN A 48 12.59 -3.96 -2.35
CA GLN A 48 11.53 -3.48 -3.24
C GLN A 48 10.32 -4.42 -3.21
N ASN A 49 10.54 -5.73 -3.29
CA ASN A 49 9.46 -6.72 -3.25
C ASN A 49 8.65 -6.65 -1.94
N TYR A 50 9.33 -6.43 -0.80
CA TYR A 50 8.64 -6.26 0.48
C TYR A 50 7.80 -4.98 0.53
N LEU A 51 8.30 -3.89 -0.06
CA LEU A 51 7.55 -2.64 -0.16
C LEU A 51 6.37 -2.77 -1.12
N ASP A 52 6.54 -3.45 -2.25
CA ASP A 52 5.48 -3.70 -3.22
C ASP A 52 4.36 -4.55 -2.60
N GLU A 53 4.72 -5.59 -1.84
CA GLU A 53 3.75 -6.41 -1.10
C GLU A 53 3.01 -5.58 -0.04
N PHE A 54 3.72 -4.74 0.70
CA PHE A 54 3.12 -3.84 1.68
C PHE A 54 2.13 -2.86 1.02
N CYS A 55 2.53 -2.20 -0.07
CA CYS A 55 1.67 -1.28 -0.83
C CYS A 55 0.44 -1.99 -1.39
N TYR A 56 0.61 -3.19 -1.94
CA TYR A 56 -0.50 -4.00 -2.43
C TYR A 56 -1.54 -4.29 -1.34
N LYS A 57 -1.09 -4.73 -0.16
CA LYS A 57 -1.97 -5.01 0.99
C LYS A 57 -2.62 -3.73 1.54
N LEU A 58 -1.85 -2.65 1.66
CA LEU A 58 -2.34 -1.38 2.18
C LEU A 58 -3.45 -0.78 1.29
N ASN A 59 -3.23 -0.78 -0.01
CA ASN A 59 -4.19 -0.25 -0.99
C ASN A 59 -5.48 -1.08 -1.06
N ARG A 60 -5.41 -2.37 -0.71
CA ARG A 60 -6.56 -3.29 -0.74
C ARG A 60 -7.17 -3.55 0.64
N ARG A 61 -6.77 -2.82 1.69
CA ARG A 61 -7.18 -3.18 3.07
C ARG A 61 -8.68 -3.14 3.33
N TYR A 62 -9.43 -2.39 2.52
CA TYR A 62 -10.88 -2.26 2.63
C TYR A 62 -11.66 -3.10 1.62
N PHE A 63 -10.96 -3.97 0.89
CA PHE A 63 -11.55 -4.84 -0.12
C PHE A 63 -11.96 -6.14 0.59
N GLU A 64 -12.90 -6.06 1.53
CA GLU A 64 -13.23 -7.20 2.39
C GLU A 64 -13.84 -8.35 1.58
N ASN A 65 -14.95 -8.09 0.88
CA ASN A 65 -15.71 -9.12 0.17
C ASN A 65 -15.30 -9.34 -1.29
N ASP A 66 -14.56 -8.39 -1.88
CA ASP A 66 -14.25 -8.40 -3.32
C ASP A 66 -12.90 -9.08 -3.67
N ILE A 67 -12.07 -9.45 -2.68
CA ILE A 67 -10.74 -9.99 -2.97
C ILE A 67 -10.82 -11.27 -3.78
N PHE A 68 -11.71 -12.19 -3.40
CA PHE A 68 -11.87 -13.47 -4.09
C PHE A 68 -12.33 -13.26 -5.54
N ASP A 69 -13.39 -12.49 -5.73
CA ASP A 69 -13.96 -12.22 -7.05
C ASP A 69 -12.95 -11.49 -7.96
N ARG A 70 -12.18 -10.54 -7.43
CA ARG A 70 -11.15 -9.83 -8.20
C ARG A 70 -9.98 -10.73 -8.59
N ILE A 71 -9.58 -11.66 -7.73
CA ILE A 71 -8.56 -12.65 -8.07
C ILE A 71 -9.09 -13.59 -9.15
N LEU A 72 -10.32 -14.07 -9.02
CA LEU A 72 -10.97 -14.94 -10.00
C LEU A 72 -11.05 -14.27 -11.39
N ILE A 73 -11.46 -12.99 -11.43
CA ILE A 73 -11.47 -12.19 -12.66
C ILE A 73 -10.06 -12.07 -13.23
N ALA A 74 -9.05 -11.74 -12.42
CA ALA A 74 -7.67 -11.59 -12.90
C ALA A 74 -7.10 -12.88 -13.49
N CYS A 75 -7.39 -14.05 -12.91
CA CYS A 75 -6.92 -15.34 -13.40
C CYS A 75 -7.65 -15.82 -14.67
N THR A 76 -8.88 -15.37 -14.90
CA THR A 76 -9.69 -15.78 -16.05
C THR A 76 -9.56 -14.84 -17.24
N LEU A 77 -9.12 -13.59 -17.02
CA LEU A 77 -8.86 -12.59 -18.07
C LEU A 77 -7.44 -12.65 -18.64
N THR A 78 -6.50 -13.35 -17.99
CA THR A 78 -5.16 -13.68 -18.51
C THR A 78 -5.19 -14.92 -19.38
#